data_AF-A0A7Y2YLU8-F1
#
_entry.id   AF-A0A7Y2YLU8-F1
#
_cell.length_a   1.000
_cell.length_b   1.000
_cell.length_c   1.000
_cell.angle_alpha   90.00
_cell.angle_beta   90.00
_cell.angle_gamma   90.00
#
_symmetry.space_group_name_H-M   'P 1'
#
loop_
_entity.id
_entity.type
_entity.pdbx_description
1 polymer ?
#
loop_
_entity_poly.entity_id
_entity_poly.type
_entity_poly.pdbx_seq_one_letter_code
_entity_poly.pdbx_strand_id
1 'polypeptide(L)'
;MGLLDLPVPLLRLVDGTLAALLPPAARLILWGILAGWLTMLLYRRLSNQEKIGTLKERQKQLQREINAFDGEFEQLLPMIREALATGMRQLGLALGPALLATVPILFLVFWLAGEYGYDTPAPGAAVTVTADPADAGLQWQPPAAVLR
;
A
#
# COMPACT_ATOMS: atom_id res chain seq x y z
N MET A 1 -11.70 -14.76 -2.83
CA MET A 1 -10.58 -14.34 -3.69
C MET A 1 -10.93 -12.99 -4.29
N GLY A 2 -10.51 -11.91 -3.63
CA GLY A 2 -10.63 -10.54 -4.15
C GLY A 2 -9.49 -10.20 -5.12
N LEU A 3 -9.57 -9.05 -5.79
CA LEU A 3 -8.50 -8.55 -6.66
C LEU A 3 -7.15 -8.44 -5.92
N LEU A 4 -7.18 -8.19 -4.61
CA LEU A 4 -6.01 -8.09 -3.76
C LEU A 4 -5.35 -9.45 -3.43
N ASP A 5 -6.03 -10.56 -3.70
CA ASP A 5 -5.50 -11.91 -3.50
C ASP A 5 -4.73 -12.44 -4.72
N LEU A 6 -4.77 -11.72 -5.86
CA LEU A 6 -4.10 -12.13 -7.10
C LEU A 6 -2.61 -12.49 -6.93
N PRO A 7 -1.78 -11.73 -6.18
CA PRO A 7 -0.37 -12.07 -6.02
C PRO A 7 -0.12 -13.15 -4.96
N VAL A 8 -1.11 -13.53 -4.15
CA VAL A 8 -0.93 -14.44 -3.00
C VAL A 8 -0.25 -15.77 -3.36
N PRO A 9 -0.63 -16.49 -4.44
CA PRO A 9 0.03 -17.76 -4.78
C PRO A 9 1.54 -17.59 -5.03
N LEU A 10 1.93 -16.52 -5.72
CA LEU A 10 3.33 -16.21 -5.99
C LEU A 10 4.06 -15.79 -4.71
N LEU A 11 3.45 -14.91 -3.91
CA LEU A 11 4.03 -14.45 -2.65
C LEU A 11 4.28 -15.61 -1.69
N ARG A 12 3.32 -16.53 -1.55
CA ARG A 12 3.47 -17.74 -0.72
C ARG A 12 4.56 -18.67 -1.23
N LEU A 13 4.65 -18.88 -2.55
CA LEU A 13 5.71 -19.71 -3.13
C LEU A 13 7.09 -19.15 -2.77
N VAL A 14 7.29 -17.85 -2.97
CA VAL A 14 8.56 -17.18 -2.67
C VAL A 14 8.82 -17.19 -1.16
N ASP A 15 7.84 -16.81 -0.35
CA ASP A 15 8.00 -16.75 1.11
C ASP A 15 8.27 -18.11 1.74
N GLY A 16 7.67 -19.19 1.21
CA GLY A 16 7.96 -20.56 1.64
C GLY A 16 9.41 -20.97 1.38
N THR A 17 10.00 -20.57 0.25
CA THR A 17 11.43 -20.80 -0.01
C THR A 17 12.32 -20.00 0.94
N LEU A 18 11.93 -18.75 1.26
CA LEU A 18 12.65 -17.91 2.20
C LEU A 18 12.53 -18.43 3.64
N ALA A 19 11.40 -19.03 4.01
CA ALA A 19 11.15 -19.59 5.34
C ALA A 19 12.16 -20.69 5.71
N ALA A 20 12.68 -21.41 4.71
CA ALA A 20 13.70 -22.44 4.93
C ALA A 20 15.06 -21.86 5.37
N LEU A 21 15.30 -20.56 5.13
CA LEU A 21 16.60 -19.92 5.34
C LEU A 21 16.55 -18.76 6.33
N LEU A 22 15.40 -18.10 6.48
CA LEU A 22 15.26 -16.84 7.19
C LEU A 22 14.17 -16.90 8.28
N PRO A 23 14.44 -16.34 9.48
CA PRO A 23 13.42 -16.21 10.50
C PRO A 23 12.32 -15.23 10.07
N PRO A 24 11.12 -15.30 10.68
CA PRO A 24 9.97 -14.46 10.33
C PRO A 24 10.29 -12.96 10.23
N ALA A 25 10.98 -12.39 11.21
CA ALA A 25 11.31 -10.96 11.23
C ALA A 25 12.19 -10.53 10.03
N ALA A 26 13.15 -11.36 9.62
CA ALA A 26 14.02 -11.06 8.48
C ALA A 26 13.25 -11.06 7.16
N ARG A 27 12.30 -12.00 7.00
CA ARG A 27 11.40 -12.05 5.84
C ARG A 27 10.51 -10.81 5.75
N LEU A 28 9.95 -10.36 6.87
CA LEU A 28 9.16 -9.12 6.93
C LEU A 28 9.96 -7.90 6.46
N ILE A 29 11.20 -7.77 6.93
CA ILE A 29 12.09 -6.68 6.52
C ILE A 29 12.35 -6.74 5.01
N LEU A 30 12.66 -7.94 4.49
CA LEU A 30 12.91 -8.14 3.06
C LEU A 30 11.70 -7.76 2.22
N TRP A 31 10.51 -8.22 2.60
CA TRP A 31 9.27 -7.87 1.91
C TRP A 31 8.97 -6.37 1.97
N GLY A 32 9.22 -5.72 3.11
CA GLY A 32 9.10 -4.27 3.24
C GLY A 32 10.03 -3.50 2.30
N ILE A 33 11.30 -3.93 2.19
CA ILE A 33 12.28 -3.36 1.25
C ILE A 33 11.80 -3.56 -0.20
N LEU A 34 11.37 -4.77 -0.55
CA LEU A 34 10.91 -5.10 -1.90
C LEU A 34 9.66 -4.30 -2.29
N ALA A 35 8.67 -4.19 -1.40
CA ALA A 35 7.48 -3.40 -1.66
C ALA A 35 7.81 -1.91 -1.79
N GLY A 36 8.63 -1.37 -0.89
CA GLY A 36 9.09 0.03 -0.97
C GLY A 36 9.83 0.31 -2.28
N TRP A 37 10.74 -0.58 -2.67
CA TRP A 37 11.47 -0.47 -3.93
C TRP A 37 10.54 -0.53 -5.15
N LEU A 38 9.58 -1.45 -5.16
CA LEU A 38 8.61 -1.61 -6.25
C LEU A 38 7.67 -0.41 -6.35
N THR A 39 7.18 0.11 -5.23
CA THR A 39 6.41 1.36 -5.16
C THR A 39 7.21 2.52 -5.74
N MET A 40 8.48 2.68 -5.38
CA MET A 40 9.32 3.75 -5.92
C MET A 40 9.60 3.57 -7.42
N LEU A 41 9.80 2.34 -7.88
CA LEU A 41 9.96 2.04 -9.29
C LEU A 41 8.71 2.39 -10.11
N LEU A 42 7.53 2.04 -9.61
CA LEU A 42 6.25 2.37 -10.23
C LEU A 42 6.02 3.88 -10.24
N TYR A 43 6.21 4.55 -9.11
CA TYR A 43 6.09 6.01 -9.03
C TYR A 43 7.00 6.69 -10.04
N ARG A 44 8.27 6.25 -10.14
CA ARG A 44 9.23 6.78 -11.11
C ARG A 44 8.78 6.57 -12.56
N ARG A 45 8.18 5.43 -12.89
CA ARG A 45 7.67 5.15 -14.24
C ARG A 45 6.40 5.92 -14.59
N LEU A 46 5.51 6.11 -13.62
CA LEU A 46 4.20 6.73 -13.86
C LEU A 46 4.23 8.25 -13.75
N SER A 47 5.16 8.79 -12.95
CA SER A 47 5.24 10.22 -12.68
C SER A 47 6.00 10.97 -13.78
N ASN A 48 5.46 12.12 -14.20
CA ASN A 48 6.15 13.04 -15.09
C ASN A 48 7.12 13.92 -14.28
N GLN A 49 8.32 13.38 -14.04
CA GLN A 49 9.36 14.02 -13.22
C GLN A 49 9.81 15.37 -13.81
N GLU A 50 9.82 15.51 -15.14
CA GLU A 50 10.19 16.75 -15.83
C GLU A 50 9.22 17.88 -15.53
N LYS A 51 7.91 17.65 -15.70
CA LYS A 51 6.87 18.65 -15.38
C LYS A 51 6.86 19.03 -13.90
N ILE A 52 7.14 18.07 -13.01
CA ILE A 52 7.26 18.37 -11.58
C ILE A 52 8.49 19.24 -11.32
N GLY A 53 9.60 18.99 -12.02
CA GLY A 53 10.82 19.81 -11.96
C GLY A 53 10.55 21.26 -12.35
N THR A 54 9.92 21.49 -13.51
CA THR A 54 9.62 22.84 -13.99
C THR A 54 8.68 23.61 -13.06
N LEU A 55 7.67 22.94 -12.49
CA LEU A 55 6.78 23.57 -11.50
C LEU A 55 7.52 23.93 -10.20
N LYS A 56 8.46 23.09 -9.73
CA LYS A 56 9.27 23.40 -8.54
C LYS A 56 10.16 24.63 -8.77
N GLU A 57 10.71 24.78 -9.97
CA GLU A 57 11.48 25.97 -10.34
C GLU A 57 10.61 27.21 -10.36
N ARG A 58 9.42 27.15 -11.00
CA ARG A 58 8.46 28.26 -10.99
C ARG A 58 8.02 28.64 -9.58
N GLN A 59 7.77 27.64 -8.72
CA GLN A 59 7.39 27.87 -7.33
C GLN A 59 8.50 28.60 -6.55
N LYS A 60 9.77 28.21 -6.74
CA LYS A 60 10.92 28.90 -6.14
C LYS A 60 11.05 30.35 -6.65
N GLN A 61 10.79 30.56 -7.94
CA GLN A 61 10.82 31.91 -8.52
C GLN A 61 9.73 32.80 -7.92
N LEU A 62 8.47 32.34 -7.91
CA LEU A 62 7.35 33.06 -7.31
C LEU A 62 7.59 33.36 -5.83
N GLN A 63 8.18 32.42 -5.09
CA GLN A 63 8.52 32.65 -3.69
C GLN A 63 9.56 33.77 -3.52
N ARG A 64 10.54 33.88 -4.42
CA ARG A 64 11.51 34.99 -4.39
C ARG A 64 10.85 36.32 -4.75
N GLU A 65 10.00 36.33 -5.77
CA GLU A 65 9.27 37.53 -6.22
C GLU A 65 8.35 38.05 -5.11
N ILE A 66 7.60 37.16 -4.43
CA ILE A 66 6.76 37.50 -3.29
C ILE A 66 7.58 38.04 -2.11
N ASN A 67 8.71 37.41 -1.78
CA ASN A 67 9.55 37.83 -0.65
C ASN A 67 10.27 39.17 -0.88
N ALA A 68 10.52 39.53 -2.14
CA ALA A 68 11.16 40.78 -2.53
C ALA A 68 10.13 41.89 -2.85
N PHE A 69 8.84 41.62 -2.64
CA PHE A 69 7.77 42.55 -2.98
C PHE A 69 7.54 43.56 -1.85
N ASP A 70 7.83 44.83 -2.12
CA ASP A 70 7.66 45.96 -1.19
C ASP A 70 6.41 46.82 -1.47
N GLY A 71 5.52 46.37 -2.37
CA GLY A 71 4.32 47.13 -2.77
C GLY A 71 3.08 46.84 -1.89
N GLU A 72 1.94 47.40 -2.31
CA GLU A 72 0.66 47.20 -1.63
C GLU A 72 0.16 45.75 -1.72
N PHE A 73 -0.51 45.27 -0.68
CA PHE A 73 -1.00 43.89 -0.60
C PHE A 73 -1.91 43.50 -1.78
N GLU A 74 -2.72 44.43 -2.28
CA GLU A 74 -3.62 44.20 -3.43
C GLU A 74 -2.86 43.82 -4.71
N GLN A 75 -1.63 44.32 -4.86
CA GLN A 75 -0.74 44.01 -5.98
C GLN A 75 -0.02 42.67 -5.80
N LEU A 76 0.04 42.15 -4.56
CA LEU A 76 0.63 40.85 -4.23
C LEU A 76 -0.36 39.68 -4.44
N LEU A 77 -1.66 39.94 -4.30
CA LEU A 77 -2.74 38.96 -4.52
C LEU A 77 -2.60 38.12 -5.82
N PRO A 78 -2.32 38.69 -7.01
CA PRO A 78 -2.12 37.89 -8.21
C PRO A 78 -0.94 36.91 -8.10
N MET A 79 0.18 37.31 -7.48
CA MET A 79 1.35 36.44 -7.28
C MET A 79 1.03 35.27 -6.34
N ILE A 80 0.28 35.55 -5.27
CA ILE A 80 -0.19 34.52 -4.33
C ILE A 80 -1.10 33.50 -5.05
N ARG A 81 -2.03 33.98 -5.87
CA ARG A 81 -2.91 33.11 -6.67
C ARG A 81 -2.13 32.24 -7.64
N GLU A 82 -1.10 32.79 -8.28
CA GLU A 82 -0.24 32.01 -9.17
C GLU A 82 0.57 30.95 -8.40
N ALA A 83 1.08 31.30 -7.22
CA ALA A 83 1.82 30.36 -6.37
C ALA A 83 0.92 29.20 -5.92
N LEU A 84 -0.33 29.50 -5.51
CA LEU A 84 -1.33 28.49 -5.16
C LEU A 84 -1.70 27.61 -6.36
N ALA A 85 -1.97 28.20 -7.52
CA ALA A 85 -2.29 27.45 -8.73
C ALA A 85 -1.15 26.51 -9.14
N THR A 86 0.10 26.97 -9.04
CA THR A 86 1.30 26.17 -9.29
C THR A 86 1.38 24.98 -8.33
N GLY A 87 1.15 25.21 -7.03
CA GLY A 87 1.10 24.15 -6.02
C GLY A 87 0.00 23.11 -6.30
N MET A 88 -1.19 23.55 -6.69
CA MET A 88 -2.29 22.65 -7.03
C MET A 88 -1.99 21.81 -8.28
N ARG A 89 -1.37 22.40 -9.30
CA ARG A 89 -0.91 21.65 -10.49
C ARG A 89 0.12 20.60 -10.13
N GLN A 90 1.07 20.94 -9.27
CA GLN A 90 2.09 20.00 -8.80
C GLN A 90 1.46 18.85 -8.02
N LEU A 91 0.51 19.13 -7.13
CA LEU A 91 -0.23 18.11 -6.39
C LEU A 91 -0.98 17.18 -7.34
N GLY A 92 -1.71 17.73 -8.31
CA GLY A 92 -2.45 16.95 -9.31
C GLY A 92 -1.54 16.03 -10.12
N LEU A 93 -0.36 16.51 -10.53
CA LEU A 93 0.63 15.70 -11.25
C LEU A 93 1.23 14.55 -10.41
N ALA A 94 1.36 14.75 -9.10
CA ALA A 94 1.95 13.75 -8.21
C ALA A 94 0.93 12.72 -7.68
N LEU A 95 -0.32 13.15 -7.47
CA LEU A 95 -1.33 12.36 -6.75
C LEU A 95 -1.70 11.06 -7.49
N GLY A 96 -2.00 11.14 -8.79
CA GLY A 96 -2.36 9.96 -9.57
C GLY A 96 -1.27 8.87 -9.56
N PRO A 97 -0.02 9.21 -9.96
CA PRO A 97 1.10 8.29 -9.86
C PRO A 97 1.36 7.76 -8.45
N ALA A 98 1.20 8.60 -7.41
CA ALA A 98 1.36 8.18 -6.02
C ALA A 98 0.31 7.14 -5.60
N LEU A 99 -0.97 7.37 -5.91
CA LEU A 99 -2.05 6.43 -5.61
C LEU A 99 -1.85 5.09 -6.31
N LEU A 100 -1.47 5.12 -7.59
CA LEU A 100 -1.19 3.90 -8.35
C LEU A 100 0.05 3.17 -7.81
N ALA A 101 1.08 3.90 -7.38
CA ALA A 101 2.28 3.31 -6.78
C ALA A 101 2.05 2.67 -5.41
N THR A 102 0.92 2.93 -4.75
CA THR A 102 0.52 2.28 -3.49
C THR A 102 -0.03 0.85 -3.71
N VAL A 103 -0.36 0.46 -4.94
CA VAL A 103 -0.94 -0.86 -5.21
C VAL A 103 -0.07 -2.04 -4.71
N PRO A 104 1.25 -2.08 -4.94
CA PRO A 104 2.09 -3.18 -4.43
C PRO A 104 2.10 -3.30 -2.91
N ILE A 105 2.10 -2.17 -2.18
CA ILE A 105 2.09 -2.21 -0.73
C ILE A 105 0.73 -2.69 -0.20
N LEU A 106 -0.38 -2.36 -0.87
CA LEU A 106 -1.70 -2.90 -0.52
C LEU A 106 -1.75 -4.42 -0.71
N PHE A 107 -1.27 -4.93 -1.84
CA PHE A 107 -1.16 -6.37 -2.05
C PHE A 107 -0.36 -7.07 -0.95
N LEU A 108 0.79 -6.47 -0.57
CA LEU A 108 1.62 -7.04 0.47
C LEU A 108 0.93 -7.02 1.84
N VAL A 109 0.30 -5.91 2.23
CA VAL A 109 -0.39 -5.77 3.53
C VAL A 109 -1.54 -6.77 3.65
N PHE A 110 -2.34 -6.95 2.60
CA PHE A 110 -3.44 -7.91 2.62
C PHE A 110 -2.94 -9.35 2.72
N TRP A 111 -1.91 -9.71 1.94
CA TRP A 111 -1.27 -11.02 2.05
C TRP A 111 -0.72 -11.25 3.46
N LEU A 112 -0.03 -10.25 4.03
CA LEU A 112 0.58 -10.33 5.35
C LEU A 112 -0.45 -10.53 6.46
N ALA A 113 -1.59 -9.83 6.38
CA ALA A 113 -2.69 -10.00 7.31
C ALA A 113 -3.24 -11.43 7.29
N GLY A 114 -3.28 -12.08 6.12
CA GLY A 114 -3.70 -13.48 6.00
C GLY A 114 -2.66 -14.47 6.52
N GLU A 115 -1.38 -14.23 6.24
CA GLU A 115 -0.30 -15.19 6.54
C GLU A 115 0.22 -15.09 7.99
N TYR A 116 0.22 -13.89 8.57
CA TYR A 116 0.73 -13.63 9.93
C TYR A 116 -0.36 -13.25 10.94
N GLY A 117 -1.59 -12.99 10.48
CA GLY A 117 -2.70 -12.59 11.35
C GLY A 117 -3.45 -13.74 12.01
N TYR A 118 -3.24 -14.97 11.56
CA TYR A 118 -3.92 -16.16 12.07
C TYR A 118 -2.92 -17.26 12.37
N ASP A 119 -2.95 -17.77 13.60
CA ASP A 119 -2.21 -18.97 13.98
C ASP A 119 -3.12 -20.18 13.71
N THR A 120 -2.94 -20.82 12.56
CA THR A 120 -3.74 -21.99 12.21
C THR A 120 -3.30 -23.20 13.03
N PRO A 121 -4.23 -23.95 13.64
CA PRO A 121 -3.88 -25.15 14.39
C PRO A 121 -3.15 -26.14 13.50
N ALA A 122 -2.11 -26.78 14.02
CA ALA A 122 -1.36 -27.80 13.30
C ALA A 122 -2.31 -28.92 12.81
N PRO A 123 -2.02 -29.57 11.66
CA PRO A 123 -2.84 -30.69 11.18
C PRO A 123 -3.05 -31.74 12.27
N GLY A 124 -4.32 -32.02 12.59
CA GLY A 124 -4.70 -32.98 13.64
C GLY A 124 -4.78 -32.40 15.06
N ALA A 125 -4.50 -31.11 15.27
CA ALA A 125 -4.73 -30.47 16.56
C ALA A 125 -6.24 -30.38 16.86
N ALA A 126 -6.62 -30.73 18.09
CA ALA A 126 -8.00 -30.65 18.55
C ALA A 126 -8.42 -29.17 18.67
N VAL A 127 -9.55 -28.82 18.07
CA VAL A 127 -10.15 -27.49 18.16
C VAL A 127 -11.42 -27.59 18.99
N THR A 128 -11.53 -26.80 20.06
CA THR A 128 -12.75 -26.74 20.87
C THR A 128 -13.76 -25.83 20.16
N VAL A 129 -14.93 -26.38 19.82
CA VAL A 129 -16.05 -25.63 19.25
C VAL A 129 -17.12 -25.50 20.32
N THR A 130 -17.47 -24.27 20.67
CA THR A 130 -18.58 -23.95 21.58
C THR A 130 -19.73 -23.33 20.78
N ALA A 131 -20.96 -23.75 21.04
CA ALA A 131 -22.15 -23.18 20.44
C ALA A 131 -23.05 -22.54 21.50
N ASP A 132 -23.67 -21.41 21.17
CA ASP A 132 -24.58 -20.66 22.03
C ASP A 132 -25.86 -20.31 21.23
N PRO A 133 -27.06 -20.70 21.69
CA PRO A 133 -27.34 -21.48 22.90
C PRO A 133 -26.93 -22.94 22.76
N ALA A 134 -26.41 -23.50 23.85
CA ALA A 134 -25.92 -24.88 23.92
C ALA A 134 -26.99 -25.94 23.53
N ASP A 135 -28.27 -25.58 23.64
CA ASP A 135 -29.42 -26.46 23.43
C ASP A 135 -30.00 -26.43 21.99
N ALA A 136 -29.28 -25.88 21.01
CA ALA A 136 -29.77 -25.73 19.63
C ALA A 136 -29.93 -27.05 18.83
N GLY A 137 -29.88 -28.22 19.48
CA GLY A 137 -30.05 -29.52 18.81
C GLY A 137 -28.98 -29.80 17.74
N LEU A 138 -27.76 -29.30 17.95
CA LEU A 138 -26.67 -29.46 17.00
C LEU A 138 -26.26 -30.91 16.87
N GLN A 139 -26.33 -31.45 15.65
CA GLN A 139 -25.82 -32.77 15.31
C GLN A 139 -24.53 -32.61 14.51
N TRP A 140 -23.45 -33.27 14.96
CA TRP A 140 -22.25 -33.36 14.17
C TRP A 140 -22.51 -34.23 12.95
N GLN A 141 -22.50 -33.64 11.77
CA GLN A 141 -22.58 -34.37 10.52
C GLN A 141 -21.16 -34.59 10.01
N PRO A 142 -20.59 -35.81 10.14
CA PRO A 142 -19.28 -36.07 9.59
C PRO A 142 -19.34 -35.86 8.06
N PRO A 143 -18.27 -35.34 7.44
CA PRO A 143 -18.24 -35.21 5.99
C PRO A 143 -18.52 -36.57 5.38
N ALA A 144 -19.52 -36.65 4.49
CA ALA A 144 -19.83 -37.87 3.77
C ALA A 144 -18.52 -38.39 3.15
N ALA A 145 -18.17 -39.64 3.44
CA ALA A 145 -16.96 -40.25 2.92
C ALA A 145 -16.96 -40.06 1.41
N VAL A 146 -16.10 -39.16 0.91
CA VAL A 146 -15.83 -39.04 -0.52
C VAL A 146 -15.07 -40.33 -0.86
N LEU A 147 -15.82 -41.36 -1.25
CA LEU A 147 -15.28 -42.58 -1.82
C LEU A 147 -14.43 -42.15 -3.01
N ARG A 148 -13.12 -42.42 -2.91
CA ARG A 148 -12.15 -42.29 -3.98
C ARG A 148 -12.49 -43.21 -5.14
#